data_AF-A0A3B9J3U6-F1
#
_entry.id   AF-A0A3B9J3U6-F1
#
_cell.length_a   1.000
_cell.length_b   1.000
_cell.length_c   1.000
_cell.angle_alpha   90.00
_cell.angle_beta   90.00
_cell.angle_gamma   90.00
#
_symmetry.space_group_name_H-M   'P 1'
#
loop_
_entity.id
_entity.type
_entity.pdbx_description
1 polymer ?
#
loop_
_entity_poly.entity_id
_entity_poly.type
_entity_poly.pdbx_seq_one_letter_code
_entity_poly.pdbx_strand_id
1 'polypeptide(L)'
;GAAAVELRNRFEAGTLNDVSTLIGSDGAAIFRDEQGHPDNILHDLGTLVWLGLIYDVDLSIYPTGDPGNRISRYETDLREIAQLIVNEERER
;
A
#
# COMPACT_ATOMS: atom_id res chain seq x y z
N GLY A 1 -1.28 -8.66 -7.53
CA GLY A 1 -0.10 -8.79 -6.65
C GLY A 1 -0.52 -8.72 -5.20
N ALA A 2 0.32 -9.14 -4.26
CA ALA A 2 0.01 -9.21 -2.82
C ALA A 2 -0.57 -7.89 -2.26
N ALA A 3 0.00 -6.74 -2.63
CA ALA A 3 -0.51 -5.42 -2.24
C ALA A 3 -2.00 -5.18 -2.59
N ALA A 4 -2.45 -5.62 -3.77
CA ALA A 4 -3.85 -5.45 -4.19
C ALA A 4 -4.79 -6.37 -3.41
N VAL A 5 -4.35 -7.60 -3.11
CA VAL A 5 -5.11 -8.54 -2.28
C VAL A 5 -5.25 -7.97 -0.87
N GLU A 6 -4.18 -7.42 -0.34
CA GLU A 6 -4.12 -6.99 1.05
C GLU A 6 -4.87 -5.67 1.31
N LEU A 7 -4.88 -4.74 0.33
CA LEU A 7 -5.79 -3.58 0.37
C LEU A 7 -7.25 -4.01 0.21
N ARG A 8 -7.55 -4.96 -0.67
CA ARG A 8 -8.92 -5.47 -0.85
C ARG A 8 -9.45 -6.12 0.43
N ASN A 9 -8.62 -6.93 1.11
CA ASN A 9 -8.99 -7.55 2.38
C ASN A 9 -9.37 -6.49 3.43
N ARG A 10 -8.57 -5.43 3.59
CA ARG A 10 -8.89 -4.33 4.52
C ARG A 10 -10.10 -3.53 4.11
N PHE A 11 -10.29 -3.29 2.82
CA PHE A 11 -11.48 -2.63 2.29
C PHE A 11 -12.75 -3.42 2.62
N GLU A 12 -12.75 -4.74 2.34
CA GLU A 12 -13.87 -5.63 2.65
C GLU A 12 -14.10 -5.77 4.17
N ALA A 13 -13.06 -5.63 4.99
CA ALA A 13 -13.14 -5.60 6.45
C ALA A 13 -13.57 -4.24 7.04
N GLY A 14 -13.66 -3.19 6.23
CA GLY A 14 -13.97 -1.83 6.69
C GLY A 14 -12.85 -1.18 7.52
N THR A 15 -11.61 -1.61 7.34
CA THR A 15 -10.43 -1.10 8.07
C THR A 15 -9.48 -0.28 7.19
N LEU A 16 -9.92 0.15 6.00
CA LEU A 16 -9.15 0.97 5.07
C LEU A 16 -9.79 2.35 4.94
N ASN A 17 -9.31 3.32 5.73
CA ASN A 17 -9.95 4.64 5.83
C ASN A 17 -9.69 5.54 4.61
N ASP A 18 -8.59 5.32 3.89
CA ASP A 18 -8.15 6.17 2.77
C ASP A 18 -8.90 5.92 1.45
N VAL A 19 -9.80 4.94 1.44
CA VAL A 19 -10.50 4.48 0.24
C VAL A 19 -12.01 4.41 0.51
N SER A 20 -12.80 4.93 -0.42
CA SER A 20 -14.27 4.87 -0.36
C SER A 20 -14.90 3.88 -1.34
N THR A 21 -14.16 3.48 -2.38
CA THR A 21 -14.64 2.56 -3.42
C THR A 21 -13.53 1.62 -3.89
N LEU A 22 -13.90 0.43 -4.37
CA LEU A 22 -12.92 -0.47 -4.98
C LEU A 22 -12.37 0.10 -6.30
N ILE A 23 -13.23 0.72 -7.10
CA ILE A 23 -12.91 1.30 -8.41
C ILE A 23 -13.47 2.74 -8.48
N GLY A 24 -12.63 3.71 -8.81
CA GLY A 24 -13.02 5.13 -8.89
C GLY A 24 -11.86 6.02 -9.33
N SER A 25 -12.14 7.17 -9.95
CA SER A 25 -11.11 8.02 -10.57
C SER A 25 -10.77 9.29 -9.77
N ASP A 26 -11.21 9.38 -8.51
CA ASP A 26 -11.06 10.56 -7.65
C ASP A 26 -9.82 10.54 -6.75
N GLY A 27 -9.04 9.45 -6.79
CA GLY A 27 -7.85 9.27 -5.96
C GLY A 27 -8.13 8.60 -4.61
N ALA A 28 -9.38 8.22 -4.33
CA ALA A 28 -9.83 7.52 -3.13
C ALA A 28 -10.36 6.11 -3.45
N ALA A 29 -9.76 5.45 -4.44
CA ALA A 29 -10.05 4.07 -4.82
C ALA A 29 -8.83 3.13 -4.62
N ILE A 30 -9.03 1.81 -4.69
CA ILE A 30 -7.91 0.86 -4.85
C ILE A 30 -7.45 0.85 -6.31
N PHE A 31 -8.40 0.85 -7.25
CA PHE A 31 -8.14 0.88 -8.69
C PHE A 31 -8.76 2.13 -9.32
N ARG A 32 -8.02 2.80 -10.22
CA ARG A 32 -8.51 4.04 -10.84
C ARG A 32 -9.54 3.81 -11.96
N ASP A 33 -9.58 2.59 -12.48
CA ASP A 33 -10.46 2.18 -13.58
C ASP A 33 -10.72 0.66 -13.59
N GLU A 34 -11.67 0.25 -14.44
CA GLU A 34 -12.08 -1.16 -14.60
C GLU A 34 -11.02 -2.06 -15.25
N GLN A 35 -9.92 -1.48 -15.77
CA GLN A 35 -8.80 -2.25 -16.32
C GLN A 35 -7.87 -2.75 -15.21
N GLY A 36 -8.12 -2.35 -13.96
CA GLY A 36 -7.32 -2.74 -12.81
C GLY A 36 -6.03 -1.92 -12.66
N HIS A 37 -5.97 -0.73 -13.26
CA HIS A 37 -4.85 0.17 -13.00
C HIS A 37 -4.86 0.61 -11.53
N PRO A 38 -3.69 0.59 -10.86
CA PRO A 38 -3.63 0.99 -9.46
C PRO A 38 -3.94 2.48 -9.33
N ASP A 39 -4.79 2.82 -8.38
CA ASP A 39 -4.88 4.18 -7.89
C ASP A 39 -3.71 4.45 -6.91
N ASN A 40 -3.63 5.68 -6.42
CA ASN A 40 -2.63 6.22 -5.51
C ASN A 40 -2.15 5.23 -4.43
N ILE A 41 -3.08 4.72 -3.61
CA ILE A 41 -2.74 3.88 -2.46
C ILE A 41 -2.13 2.54 -2.86
N LEU A 42 -2.66 1.91 -3.91
CA LEU A 42 -2.14 0.64 -4.41
C LEU A 42 -0.79 0.82 -5.09
N HIS A 43 -0.61 1.93 -5.81
CA HIS A 43 0.68 2.25 -6.43
C HIS A 43 1.76 2.49 -5.37
N ASP A 44 1.43 3.21 -4.29
CA ASP A 44 2.36 3.54 -3.22
C ASP A 44 2.72 2.30 -2.39
N LEU A 45 1.73 1.49 -2.02
CA LEU A 45 1.96 0.22 -1.34
C LEU A 45 2.79 -0.75 -2.19
N GLY A 46 2.48 -0.87 -3.48
CA GLY A 46 3.26 -1.70 -4.40
C GLY A 46 4.72 -1.27 -4.51
N THR A 47 4.98 0.04 -4.47
CA THR A 47 6.34 0.59 -4.47
C THR A 47 7.10 0.19 -3.20
N LEU A 48 6.47 0.29 -2.02
CA LEU A 48 7.09 -0.12 -0.75
C LEU A 48 7.40 -1.61 -0.73
N VAL A 49 6.48 -2.45 -1.21
CA VAL A 49 6.70 -3.90 -1.33
C VAL A 49 7.88 -4.20 -2.25
N TRP A 50 8.02 -3.50 -3.38
CA TRP A 50 9.19 -3.66 -4.27
C TRP A 50 10.50 -3.23 -3.60
N LEU A 51 10.50 -2.12 -2.85
CA LEU A 51 11.66 -1.66 -2.11
C LEU A 51 12.11 -2.71 -1.08
N GLY A 52 11.18 -3.31 -0.34
CA GLY A 52 11.50 -4.36 0.63
C GLY A 52 11.94 -5.68 0.00
N LEU A 53 11.29 -6.13 -1.08
CA LEU A 53 11.55 -7.44 -1.69
C LEU A 53 12.75 -7.48 -2.64
N ILE A 54 12.95 -6.43 -3.44
CA ILE A 54 13.97 -6.41 -4.51
C ILE A 54 15.24 -5.69 -4.06
N TYR A 55 15.08 -4.65 -3.22
CA TYR A 55 16.18 -3.77 -2.84
C TYR A 55 16.59 -3.90 -1.37
N ASP A 56 15.98 -4.84 -0.62
CA ASP A 56 16.22 -5.07 0.80
C ASP A 56 16.18 -3.79 1.65
N VAL A 57 15.34 -2.83 1.26
CA VAL A 57 15.11 -1.62 2.07
C VAL A 57 14.40 -2.03 3.35
N ASP A 58 15.00 -1.67 4.49
CA ASP A 58 14.35 -1.82 5.79
C ASP A 58 13.21 -0.80 5.91
N LEU A 59 11.96 -1.27 5.81
CA LEU A 59 10.77 -0.44 5.86
C LEU A 59 10.42 0.02 7.29
N SER A 60 11.05 -0.58 8.31
CA SER A 60 10.90 -0.20 9.72
C SER A 60 11.73 1.03 10.10
N ILE A 61 12.78 1.33 9.32
CA ILE A 61 13.68 2.44 9.59
C ILE A 61 13.19 3.69 8.87
N TYR A 62 12.96 4.73 9.67
CA TYR A 62 12.85 6.08 9.18
C TYR A 62 14.17 6.84 9.43
N PRO A 63 14.76 7.59 8.48
CA PRO A 63 15.57 8.74 8.87
C PRO A 63 14.67 9.73 9.62
N THR A 64 14.80 9.81 10.95
CA THR A 64 14.00 10.67 11.83
C THR A 64 13.61 12.01 11.17
N GLY A 65 12.32 12.21 10.87
CA GLY A 65 11.79 13.53 10.47
C GLY A 65 11.31 13.74 9.01
N ASP A 66 11.31 12.75 8.12
CA ASP A 66 10.78 12.93 6.76
C ASP A 66 9.84 11.81 6.32
N PRO A 67 8.54 11.76 6.72
CA PRO A 67 7.59 10.69 6.38
C PRO A 67 7.40 10.41 4.89
N GLY A 68 8.09 11.17 4.03
CA GLY A 68 8.00 11.12 2.59
C GLY A 68 6.65 11.68 2.23
N ASN A 69 6.62 12.89 1.67
CA ASN A 69 5.37 13.63 1.38
C ASN A 69 4.28 12.80 0.66
N ARG A 70 4.69 11.72 -0.01
CA ARG A 70 3.81 10.80 -0.74
C ARG A 70 3.12 9.75 0.13
N ILE A 71 3.77 9.24 1.20
CA ILE A 71 3.18 8.23 2.11
C ILE A 71 2.46 8.90 3.28
N SER A 72 2.92 10.09 3.71
CA SER A 72 2.35 10.83 4.84
C SER A 72 0.92 11.34 4.64
N ARG A 73 0.36 11.19 3.44
CA ARG A 73 -1.01 11.60 3.11
C ARG A 73 -2.07 10.57 3.54
N TYR A 74 -1.64 9.36 3.87
CA TYR A 74 -2.54 8.27 4.23
C TYR A 74 -2.73 8.19 5.75
N GLU A 75 -3.95 7.94 6.19
CA GLU A 75 -4.22 7.52 7.56
C GLU A 75 -3.72 6.09 7.82
N THR A 76 -3.83 5.22 6.80
CA THR A 76 -3.34 3.85 6.83
C THR A 76 -1.81 3.83 6.78
N ASP A 77 -1.18 3.12 7.72
CA ASP A 77 0.26 2.89 7.68
C ASP A 77 0.64 1.90 6.56
N LEU A 78 0.90 2.43 5.37
CA LEU A 78 1.28 1.60 4.22
C LEU A 78 2.62 0.87 4.42
N ARG A 79 3.48 1.33 5.34
CA ARG A 79 4.77 0.67 5.60
C ARG A 79 4.58 -0.55 6.46
N GLU A 80 3.73 -0.46 7.48
CA GLU A 80 3.34 -1.62 8.29
C GLU A 80 2.75 -2.71 7.37
N ILE A 81 1.83 -2.32 6.47
CA ILE A 81 1.24 -3.25 5.50
C ILE A 81 2.31 -3.83 4.56
N ALA A 82 3.18 -2.98 4.01
CA ALA A 82 4.25 -3.44 3.13
C ALA A 82 5.21 -4.40 3.83
N GLN A 83 5.59 -4.12 5.09
CA GLN A 83 6.46 -4.97 5.89
C GLN A 83 5.82 -6.33 6.18
N LEU A 84 4.52 -6.35 6.48
CA LEU A 84 3.75 -7.59 6.63
C LEU A 84 3.79 -8.42 5.35
N ILE A 85 3.51 -7.81 4.20
CA ILE A 85 3.58 -8.48 2.89
C ILE A 85 5.00 -9.00 2.62
N VAL A 86 6.03 -8.18 2.85
CA VAL A 86 7.44 -8.55 2.62
C VAL A 86 7.83 -9.76 3.48
N ASN A 87 7.43 -9.79 4.75
CA ASN A 87 7.69 -10.91 5.65
C ASN A 87 6.99 -12.18 5.15
N GLU A 88 5.70 -12.10 4.80
CA GLU A 88 4.94 -13.23 4.28
C GLU A 88 5.52 -13.79 2.98
N GLU A 89 5.92 -12.93 2.04
CA GLU A 89 6.50 -13.37 0.76
C GLU A 89 7.91 -13.95 0.91
N ARG A 90 8.67 -13.57 1.94
CA ARG A 90 9.99 -14.17 2.26
C ARG A 90 9.89 -15.53 2.94
N GLU A 91 8.77 -15.82 3.59
CA GLU A 91 8.52 -17.11 4.27
C GLU A 91 7.92 -18.18 3.35
N ARG A 92 7.57 -17.82 2.10
CA ARG A 92 7.04 -18.73 1.07
C ARG A 92 8.15 -19.46 0.32
#